data_AF-A0A0S8AEE6-F1
#
_entry.id   AF-A0A0S8AEE6-F1
#
_cell.length_a   1.000
_cell.length_b   1.000
_cell.length_c   1.000
_cell.angle_alpha   90.00
_cell.angle_beta   90.00
_cell.angle_gamma   90.00
#
_symmetry.space_group_name_H-M   'P 1'
#
loop_
_entity.id
_entity.type
_entity.pdbx_description
1 polymer ?
#
loop_
_entity_poly.entity_id
_entity_poly.type
_entity_poly.pdbx_seq_one_letter_code
_entity_poly.pdbx_strand_id
1 'polypeptide(L)'
;MKIGLVYDLRRDYLEMGYSEEETAEFDSEDTIEQLTLTLELLGYEVDQIGNILSLVSRLATGQRWDLVFNISEGLKGRSREAQVPALLEAYGIPYTFSDPLTLSLSLDKALAKRVLRDAGIPTPWFFVIE
;
A
#
# COMPACT_ATOMS: atom_id res chain seq x y z
N MET A 1 18.86 10.99 3.00
CA MET A 1 17.43 10.96 2.61
C MET A 1 16.74 10.01 3.55
N LYS A 2 15.67 10.48 4.19
CA LYS A 2 14.87 9.70 5.12
C LYS A 2 13.69 9.07 4.38
N ILE A 3 13.68 7.74 4.31
CA ILE A 3 12.64 6.94 3.67
C ILE A 3 11.70 6.41 4.75
N GLY A 4 10.41 6.73 4.62
CA GLY A 4 9.37 6.05 5.39
C GLY A 4 9.00 4.72 4.75
N LEU A 5 8.94 3.63 5.51
CA LEU A 5 8.46 2.34 5.04
C LEU A 5 7.04 2.10 5.60
N VAL A 6 6.03 2.07 4.72
CA VAL A 6 4.62 1.85 5.08
C VAL A 6 4.20 0.46 4.59
N TYR A 7 3.62 -0.33 5.49
CA TYR A 7 3.35 -1.76 5.29
C TYR A 7 2.26 -2.24 6.25
N ASP A 8 1.64 -3.37 5.94
CA ASP A 8 0.71 -4.06 6.83
C ASP A 8 1.38 -5.33 7.38
N LEU A 9 1.78 -5.30 8.65
CA LEU A 9 2.45 -6.45 9.27
C LEU A 9 1.41 -7.48 9.72
N ARG A 10 1.49 -8.69 9.18
CA ARG A 10 0.53 -9.76 9.46
C ARG A 10 0.35 -10.02 10.96
N ARG A 11 1.45 -10.04 11.73
CA ARG A 11 1.41 -10.25 13.19
C ARG A 11 0.51 -9.24 13.90
N ASP A 12 0.64 -7.96 13.57
CA ASP A 12 -0.10 -6.88 14.24
C ASP A 12 -1.62 -7.04 14.06
N TYR A 13 -2.06 -7.45 12.87
CA TYR A 13 -3.48 -7.67 12.60
C TYR A 13 -4.01 -8.96 13.26
N LEU A 14 -3.21 -10.02 13.33
CA LEU A 14 -3.58 -11.23 14.08
C LEU A 14 -3.75 -10.91 15.58
N GLU A 15 -2.86 -10.08 16.15
CA GLU A 15 -2.98 -9.61 17.54
C GLU A 15 -4.21 -8.72 17.79
N MET A 16 -4.68 -8.01 16.76
CA MET A 16 -5.94 -7.27 16.77
C MET A 16 -7.19 -8.17 16.64
N GLY A 17 -7.02 -9.48 16.44
CA GLY A 17 -8.10 -10.46 16.36
C GLY A 17 -8.63 -10.73 14.96
N TYR A 18 -7.93 -10.30 13.90
CA TYR A 18 -8.26 -10.68 12.52
C TYR A 18 -7.87 -12.13 12.24
N SER A 19 -8.55 -12.76 11.29
CA SER A 19 -8.28 -14.15 10.89
C SER A 19 -7.04 -14.28 10.00
N GLU A 20 -6.54 -15.51 9.87
CA GLU A 20 -5.45 -15.81 8.93
C GLU A 20 -5.83 -15.55 7.47
N GLU A 21 -7.13 -15.68 7.13
CA GLU A 21 -7.66 -15.43 5.78
C GLU A 21 -7.69 -13.94 5.48
N GLU A 22 -8.20 -13.11 6.41
CA GLU A 22 -8.23 -11.66 6.26
C GLU A 22 -6.83 -11.03 6.16
N THR A 23 -5.82 -11.70 6.71
CA THR A 23 -4.44 -11.21 6.77
C THR A 23 -3.51 -11.93 5.78
N ALA A 24 -4.05 -12.73 4.86
CA ALA A 24 -3.27 -13.56 3.96
C ALA A 24 -2.37 -12.76 3.00
N GLU A 25 -2.77 -11.54 2.67
CA GLU A 25 -2.02 -10.62 1.78
C GLU A 25 -0.97 -9.79 2.53
N PHE A 26 -0.95 -9.83 3.88
CA PHE A 26 -0.07 -8.99 4.70
C PHE A 26 1.33 -9.59 4.86
N ASP A 27 2.32 -8.70 4.98
CA ASP A 27 3.73 -9.06 4.99
C ASP A 27 4.20 -9.67 6.30
N SER A 28 5.27 -10.46 6.19
CA SER A 28 5.98 -11.05 7.32
C SER A 28 7.04 -10.08 7.88
N GLU A 29 7.45 -10.30 9.13
CA GLU A 29 8.57 -9.55 9.73
C GLU A 29 9.84 -9.67 8.89
N ASP A 30 10.15 -10.88 8.40
CA ASP A 30 11.31 -11.13 7.53
C ASP A 30 11.26 -10.25 6.28
N THR A 31 10.10 -10.11 5.62
CA THR A 31 9.95 -9.21 4.47
C THR A 31 10.33 -7.77 4.83
N ILE A 32 9.82 -7.27 5.97
CA ILE A 32 10.05 -5.88 6.40
C ILE A 32 11.51 -5.66 6.81
N GLU A 33 12.12 -6.64 7.47
CA GLU A 33 13.54 -6.63 7.82
C GLU A 33 14.42 -6.60 6.57
N GLN A 34 14.17 -7.47 5.58
CA GLN A 34 14.94 -7.50 4.34
C GLN A 34 14.82 -6.20 3.54
N LEU A 35 13.62 -5.60 3.47
CA LEU A 35 13.41 -4.32 2.82
C LEU A 35 14.15 -3.19 3.55
N THR A 36 14.07 -3.15 4.87
CA THR A 36 14.78 -2.17 5.70
C THR A 36 16.27 -2.27 5.50
N LEU A 37 16.84 -3.47 5.66
CA LEU A 37 18.27 -3.73 5.47
C LEU A 37 18.74 -3.34 4.06
N THR A 38 17.95 -3.66 3.04
CA THR A 38 18.32 -3.33 1.65
C THR A 38 18.36 -1.82 1.44
N LEU A 39 17.36 -1.09 1.93
CA LEU A 39 17.32 0.38 1.82
C LEU A 39 18.45 1.03 2.63
N GLU A 40 18.78 0.51 3.81
CA GLU A 40 19.91 0.97 4.62
C GLU A 40 21.27 0.71 3.94
N LEU A 41 21.45 -0.46 3.32
CA LEU A 41 22.65 -0.80 2.55
C LEU A 41 22.85 0.11 1.33
N LEU A 42 21.77 0.66 0.78
CA LEU A 42 21.81 1.68 -0.27
C LEU A 42 22.14 3.08 0.26
N GLY A 43 22.32 3.24 1.58
CA GLY A 43 22.72 4.49 2.23
C GLY A 43 21.56 5.40 2.66
N TYR A 44 20.33 4.88 2.74
CA TYR A 44 19.17 5.63 3.21
C TYR A 44 18.93 5.44 4.70
N GLU A 45 18.39 6.47 5.36
CA GLU A 45 17.83 6.33 6.71
C GLU A 45 16.42 5.79 6.56
N VAL A 46 16.13 4.63 7.14
CA VAL A 46 14.82 3.97 7.03
C VAL A 46 14.05 4.13 8.32
N ASP A 47 12.78 4.51 8.17
CA ASP A 47 11.84 4.69 9.27
C ASP A 47 10.65 3.76 9.05
N GLN A 48 10.59 2.67 9.80
CA GLN A 48 9.47 1.73 9.75
C GLN A 48 8.22 2.37 10.37
N ILE A 49 7.27 2.77 9.52
CA ILE A 49 6.05 3.49 9.94
C ILE A 49 4.97 2.52 10.40
N GLY A 50 4.89 1.33 9.79
CA GLY A 50 3.78 0.40 9.94
C GLY A 50 2.62 0.77 9.02
N ASN A 51 1.39 0.50 9.48
CA ASN A 51 0.18 0.67 8.65
C ASN A 51 -0.30 2.12 8.53
N ILE A 52 -1.39 2.32 7.78
CA ILE A 52 -1.99 3.63 7.56
C ILE A 52 -2.39 4.38 8.85
N LEU A 53 -2.79 3.67 9.91
CA LEU A 53 -3.18 4.32 11.18
C LEU A 53 -1.95 4.91 11.88
N SER A 54 -0.84 4.17 11.88
CA SER A 54 0.44 4.66 12.37
C SER A 54 0.94 5.85 11.53
N LEU A 55 0.83 5.76 10.20
CA LEU A 55 1.16 6.87 9.30
C LEU A 55 0.34 8.13 9.63
N VAL A 56 -0.98 8.02 9.78
CA VAL A 56 -1.86 9.15 10.16
C VAL A 56 -1.46 9.76 11.50
N SER A 57 -1.22 8.93 12.52
CA SER A 57 -0.79 9.40 13.85
C SER A 57 0.52 10.20 13.78
N ARG A 58 1.49 9.69 13.01
CA ARG A 58 2.80 10.33 12.84
C ARG A 58 2.72 11.61 12.00
N LEU A 59 1.93 11.61 10.92
CA LEU A 59 1.67 12.81 10.13
C LEU A 59 1.00 13.92 10.94
N ALA A 60 0.04 13.55 11.82
CA ALA A 60 -0.67 14.47 12.71
C ALA A 60 0.25 15.13 13.75
N THR A 61 1.34 14.47 14.14
CA THR A 61 2.39 15.05 15.01
C THR A 61 3.45 15.85 14.25
N GLY A 62 3.28 16.04 12.94
CA GLY A 62 4.16 16.84 12.10
C GLY A 62 5.35 16.11 11.50
N GLN A 63 5.43 14.78 11.66
CA GLN A 63 6.51 14.00 11.05
C GLN A 63 6.37 13.97 9.52
N ARG A 64 7.50 13.98 8.82
CA ARG A 64 7.59 13.96 7.35
C ARG A 64 8.78 13.11 6.93
N TRP A 65 8.76 12.67 5.67
CA TRP A 65 9.80 11.88 5.03
C TRP A 65 10.11 12.47 3.66
N ASP A 66 11.31 12.24 3.15
CA ASP A 66 11.71 12.71 1.82
C ASP A 66 11.04 11.87 0.72
N LEU A 67 10.78 10.60 1.02
CA LEU A 67 10.10 9.61 0.18
C LEU A 67 9.44 8.57 1.08
N VAL A 68 8.29 8.03 0.68
CA VAL A 68 7.71 6.84 1.30
C VAL A 68 7.78 5.65 0.35
N PHE A 69 8.46 4.60 0.79
CA PHE A 69 8.41 3.29 0.16
C PHE A 69 7.14 2.58 0.66
N ASN A 70 6.10 2.53 -0.17
CA ASN A 70 4.80 2.01 0.21
C ASN A 70 4.59 0.60 -0.34
N ILE A 71 4.31 -0.34 0.56
CA ILE A 71 3.91 -1.72 0.24
C ILE A 71 2.65 -2.14 1.02
N SER A 72 1.89 -1.19 1.56
CA SER A 72 0.66 -1.51 2.28
C SER A 72 -0.44 -2.02 1.34
N GLU A 73 -1.12 -3.07 1.76
CA GLU A 73 -2.31 -3.63 1.10
C GLU A 73 -3.59 -2.92 1.56
N GLY A 74 -3.61 -2.47 2.80
CA GLY A 74 -4.82 -2.00 3.48
C GLY A 74 -5.80 -3.13 3.78
N LEU A 75 -6.71 -2.89 4.72
CA LEU A 75 -7.61 -3.95 5.22
C LEU A 75 -9.02 -3.87 4.63
N LYS A 76 -9.57 -2.66 4.46
CA LYS A 76 -11.00 -2.46 4.16
C LYS A 76 -11.23 -1.53 2.98
N GLY A 77 -12.30 -1.83 2.25
CA GLY A 77 -12.77 -1.02 1.14
C GLY A 77 -12.27 -1.52 -0.22
N ARG A 78 -13.02 -1.18 -1.27
CA ARG A 78 -12.75 -1.60 -2.64
C ARG A 78 -11.41 -1.10 -3.19
N SER A 79 -10.95 0.07 -2.72
CA SER A 79 -9.69 0.72 -3.12
C SER A 79 -8.66 0.75 -1.99
N ARG A 80 -8.58 -0.32 -1.19
CA ARG A 80 -7.75 -0.38 0.04
C ARG A 80 -6.28 0.01 -0.19
N GLU A 81 -5.64 -0.49 -1.24
CA GLU A 81 -4.24 -0.19 -1.58
C GLU A 81 -4.02 1.29 -1.95
N ALA A 82 -5.05 1.99 -2.43
CA ALA A 82 -4.96 3.40 -2.83
C ALA A 82 -4.98 4.38 -1.63
N GLN A 83 -5.29 3.90 -0.42
CA GLN A 83 -5.51 4.77 0.74
C GLN A 83 -4.23 5.46 1.19
N VAL A 84 -3.11 4.75 1.26
CA VAL A 84 -1.81 5.33 1.66
C VAL A 84 -1.30 6.32 0.60
N PRO A 85 -1.24 5.98 -0.70
CA PRO A 85 -0.86 6.94 -1.74
C PRO A 85 -1.73 8.19 -1.73
N ALA A 86 -3.06 8.06 -1.57
CA ALA A 86 -3.96 9.22 -1.55
C ALA A 86 -3.69 10.14 -0.35
N LEU A 87 -3.38 9.55 0.81
CA LEU A 87 -2.98 10.30 1.99
C LEU A 87 -1.64 11.02 1.75
N LEU A 88 -0.66 10.36 1.15
CA LEU A 88 0.66 10.96 0.88
C LEU A 88 0.57 12.10 -0.14
N GLU A 89 -0.27 11.98 -1.18
CA GLU A 89 -0.57 13.08 -2.11
C GLU A 89 -1.16 14.29 -1.40
N ALA A 90 -2.09 14.08 -0.47
CA ALA A 90 -2.70 15.16 0.31
C ALA A 90 -1.66 15.92 1.18
N TYR A 91 -0.58 15.26 1.57
CA TYR A 91 0.52 15.84 2.33
C TYR A 91 1.70 16.31 1.46
N GLY A 92 1.63 16.12 0.14
CA GLY A 92 2.70 16.47 -0.80
C GLY A 92 3.98 15.65 -0.60
N ILE A 93 3.87 14.41 -0.09
CA ILE A 93 4.99 13.51 0.17
C ILE A 93 5.17 12.56 -1.02
N PRO A 94 6.34 12.53 -1.68
CA PRO A 94 6.60 11.57 -2.74
C PRO A 94 6.55 10.12 -2.24
N TYR A 95 6.11 9.19 -3.10
CA TYR A 95 6.02 7.77 -2.77
C TYR A 95 6.35 6.87 -3.97
N THR A 96 6.61 5.60 -3.70
CA THR A 96 6.94 4.60 -4.73
C THR A 96 5.70 3.99 -5.38
N PHE A 97 5.87 3.44 -6.59
CA PHE A 97 4.86 2.69 -7.35
C PHE A 97 3.68 3.53 -7.87
N SER A 98 2.50 2.90 -7.97
CA SER A 98 1.33 3.42 -8.67
C SER A 98 0.58 4.47 -7.85
N ASP A 99 -0.04 5.41 -8.54
CA ASP A 99 -0.90 6.44 -7.95
C ASP A 99 -2.27 5.88 -7.46
N PRO A 100 -3.06 6.65 -6.68
CA PRO A 100 -4.34 6.20 -6.14
C PRO A 100 -5.37 5.81 -7.20
N LEU A 101 -5.38 6.49 -8.35
CA LEU A 101 -6.32 6.20 -9.43
C LEU A 101 -5.98 4.87 -10.08
N THR A 102 -4.70 4.66 -10.37
CA THR A 102 -4.16 3.43 -10.93
C THR A 102 -4.43 2.24 -9.99
N LEU A 103 -4.12 2.37 -8.70
CA LEU A 103 -4.38 1.32 -7.70
C LEU A 103 -5.87 1.02 -7.52
N SER A 104 -6.71 2.07 -7.49
CA SER A 104 -8.16 1.90 -7.41
C SER A 104 -8.72 1.16 -8.62
N LEU A 105 -8.20 1.45 -9.81
CA LEU A 105 -8.61 0.78 -11.03
C LEU A 105 -8.13 -0.67 -11.07
N SER A 106 -6.88 -0.94 -10.69
CA SER A 106 -6.30 -2.29 -10.74
C SER A 106 -6.97 -3.25 -9.76
N LEU A 107 -7.41 -2.75 -8.60
CA LEU A 107 -8.17 -3.53 -7.63
C LEU A 107 -9.55 -3.94 -8.12
N ASP A 108 -10.18 -3.14 -8.98
CA ASP A 108 -11.47 -3.49 -9.56
C ASP A 108 -11.34 -4.17 -10.92
N LYS A 109 -11.35 -5.51 -10.91
CA LYS A 109 -11.23 -6.32 -12.12
C LYS A 109 -12.32 -6.00 -13.17
N ALA A 110 -13.53 -5.63 -12.76
CA ALA A 110 -14.59 -5.32 -13.73
C ALA A 110 -14.31 -4.00 -14.47
N LEU A 111 -13.95 -2.95 -13.74
CA LEU A 111 -13.60 -1.64 -14.29
C LEU A 111 -12.29 -1.70 -15.07
N ALA A 112 -11.25 -2.33 -14.53
CA ALA A 112 -9.97 -2.53 -15.22
C ALA A 112 -10.20 -3.18 -16.60
N LYS A 113 -11.00 -4.25 -16.66
CA LYS A 113 -11.31 -4.93 -17.93
C LYS A 113 -12.13 -4.08 -18.90
N ARG A 114 -12.96 -3.14 -18.41
CA ARG A 114 -13.64 -2.16 -19.27
C ARG A 114 -12.65 -1.17 -19.88
N VAL A 115 -11.74 -0.62 -19.07
CA VAL A 115 -10.68 0.30 -19.53
C VAL A 115 -9.75 -0.38 -20.53
N LEU A 116 -9.33 -1.63 -20.27
CA LEU A 116 -8.51 -2.39 -21.21
C LEU A 116 -9.19 -2.58 -22.56
N ARG A 117 -10.49 -2.91 -22.57
CA ARG A 117 -11.27 -3.05 -23.82
C ARG A 117 -11.38 -1.74 -24.59
N ASP A 118 -11.64 -0.64 -23.89
CA ASP A 118 -11.71 0.70 -24.48
C ASP A 118 -10.37 1.09 -25.14
N ALA A 119 -9.25 0.72 -24.50
CA ALA A 119 -7.90 0.89 -25.04
C ALA A 119 -7.51 -0.13 -26.14
N GLY A 120 -8.41 -1.05 -26.53
CA GLY A 120 -8.12 -2.09 -27.52
C GLY A 120 -7.19 -3.20 -27.02
N ILE A 121 -6.94 -3.30 -25.71
CA ILE A 121 -6.10 -4.33 -25.10
C ILE A 121 -6.93 -5.60 -24.88
N PRO A 122 -6.50 -6.77 -25.39
CA PRO A 122 -7.23 -8.01 -25.22
C PRO A 122 -7.45 -8.39 -23.74
N THR A 123 -8.68 -8.76 -23.38
CA THR A 123 -9.01 -9.31 -22.06
C THR A 123 -10.13 -10.34 -22.19
N PRO A 124 -10.15 -11.42 -21.36
CA PRO A 124 -11.21 -12.43 -21.44
C PRO A 124 -12.62 -11.86 -21.36
N TRP A 125 -13.58 -12.50 -22.02
CA TRP A 125 -14.99 -12.18 -21.87
C TRP A 125 -15.41 -12.29 -20.40
N PHE A 126 -16.30 -11.41 -19.94
CA PHE A 126 -16.75 -11.39 -18.54
C PHE A 126 -18.13 -10.75 -18.43
N PHE A 127 -18.79 -11.09 -17.33
CA PHE A 127 -19.96 -10.42 -16.77
C PHE A 127 -19.77 -10.35 -15.25
N VAL A 128 -20.47 -9.44 -14.59
CA VAL A 128 -20.44 -9.29 -13.12
C VAL A 128 -21.71 -9.95 -12.56
N ILE A 129 -21.58 -10.66 -11.44
CA ILE A 129 -22.69 -11.24 -10.68
C ILE A 129 -22.77 -10.45 -9.37
N GLU A 130 -23.98 -10.01 -9.00
CA GLU A 130 -24.29 -9.30 -7.75
C GLU A 130 -25.08 -10.20 -6.80
#